data_AF-A0A4R6IQP4-F1
#
_entry.id   AF-A0A4R6IQP4-F1
#
_cell.length_a   1.000
_cell.length_b   1.000
_cell.length_c   1.000
_cell.angle_alpha   90.00
_cell.angle_beta   90.00
_cell.angle_gamma   90.00
#
_symmetry.space_group_name_H-M   'P 1'
#
loop_
_entity.id
_entity.type
_entity.pdbx_description
1 polymer ?
#
loop_
_entity_poly.entity_id
_entity_poly.type
_entity_poly.pdbx_seq_one_letter_code
_entity_poly.pdbx_strand_id
1 'polypeptide(L)'
;MINERFECEILRASRTRLLQLLETSNYEILFKIPEGFNNNIIWQVGHCITSQQRHMYMRSGLPMYISDEFMESFKIGSFPSCWKITPDVNEVKHLLIHTVNQLESDLESGIFVNYEPFALPIGFQVKNHIEALQAANYHEAEHSGRIFTYLRLLL
;
A
#
# COMPACT_ATOMS: atom_id res chain seq x y z
N MET A 1 5.85 12.34 -22.08
CA MET A 1 6.39 11.10 -21.50
C MET A 1 6.10 11.13 -20.02
N ILE A 2 5.55 10.05 -19.47
CA ILE A 2 5.38 9.93 -18.01
C ILE A 2 6.77 9.75 -17.40
N ASN A 3 7.03 10.44 -16.29
CA ASN A 3 8.31 10.37 -15.59
C ASN A 3 8.19 9.37 -14.43
N GLU A 4 8.46 8.09 -14.72
CA GLU A 4 8.40 6.99 -13.74
C GLU A 4 9.18 7.30 -12.47
N ARG A 5 10.36 7.94 -12.62
CA ARG A 5 11.17 8.36 -11.48
C ARG A 5 10.42 9.34 -10.57
N PHE A 6 9.72 10.32 -11.13
CA PHE A 6 8.95 11.27 -10.33
C PHE A 6 7.77 10.60 -9.62
N GLU A 7 7.12 9.63 -10.28
CA GLU A 7 6.06 8.84 -9.65
C GLU A 7 6.60 8.00 -8.47
N CYS A 8 7.79 7.41 -8.60
CA CYS A 8 8.48 6.74 -7.48
C CYS A 8 8.87 7.72 -6.35
N GLU A 9 9.33 8.92 -6.68
CA GLU A 9 9.64 9.96 -5.68
C GLU A 9 8.40 10.34 -4.86
N ILE A 10 7.23 10.46 -5.50
CA ILE A 10 5.94 10.67 -4.81
C ILE A 10 5.62 9.49 -3.89
N LEU A 11 5.68 8.25 -4.40
CA LEU A 11 5.41 7.05 -3.62
C LEU A 11 6.32 7.00 -2.38
N ARG A 12 7.62 7.18 -2.57
CA ARG A 12 8.62 7.19 -1.50
C ARG A 12 8.34 8.26 -0.45
N ALA A 13 7.99 9.48 -0.87
CA ALA A 13 7.65 10.56 0.05
C ALA A 13 6.39 10.22 0.88
N SER A 14 5.35 9.66 0.25
CA SER A 14 4.14 9.17 0.92
C SER A 14 4.50 8.11 1.98
N ARG A 15 5.23 7.06 1.57
CA ARG A 15 5.64 5.95 2.45
C ARG A 15 6.52 6.39 3.61
N THR A 16 7.44 7.31 3.38
CA THR A 16 8.31 7.87 4.43
C THR A 16 7.48 8.63 5.47
N ARG A 17 6.49 9.42 5.03
CA ARG A 17 5.58 10.14 5.94
C ARG A 17 4.73 9.18 6.75
N LEU A 18 4.21 8.11 6.13
CA LEU A 18 3.46 7.07 6.82
C LEU A 18 4.34 6.29 7.82
N LEU A 19 5.59 5.99 7.47
CA LEU A 19 6.55 5.36 8.39
C LEU A 19 6.75 6.23 9.64
N GLN A 20 7.03 7.53 9.45
CA GLN A 20 7.21 8.45 10.57
C GLN A 20 5.97 8.51 11.48
N LEU A 21 4.76 8.45 10.91
CA LEU A 21 3.53 8.35 11.67
C LEU A 21 3.49 7.07 12.51
N LEU A 22 3.84 5.91 11.93
CA LEU A 22 3.86 4.63 12.65
C LEU A 22 4.95 4.58 13.74
N GLU A 23 6.05 5.32 13.59
CA GLU A 23 7.13 5.41 14.59
C GLU A 23 6.78 6.31 15.77
N THR A 24 6.00 7.37 15.51
CA THR A 24 5.68 8.39 16.51
C THR A 24 4.33 8.18 17.21
N SER A 25 3.45 7.34 16.65
CA SER A 25 2.14 7.04 17.24
C SER A 25 2.23 5.97 18.33
N ASN A 26 1.36 6.06 19.34
CA ASN A 26 1.18 5.00 20.33
C ASN A 26 0.64 3.73 19.65
N TYR A 27 1.20 2.57 20.01
CA TYR A 27 0.77 1.25 19.55
C TYR A 27 -0.75 1.04 19.66
N GLU A 28 -1.38 1.44 20.76
CA GLU A 28 -2.82 1.28 20.96
C GLU A 28 -3.64 2.07 19.93
N ILE A 29 -3.19 3.28 19.57
CA ILE A 29 -3.85 4.12 18.57
C ILE A 29 -3.78 3.46 17.19
N LEU A 30 -2.66 2.83 16.85
CA LEU A 30 -2.46 2.19 15.55
C LEU A 30 -3.47 1.07 15.27
N PHE A 31 -3.88 0.34 16.31
CA PHE A 31 -4.84 -0.77 16.21
C PHE A 31 -6.29 -0.38 16.50
N LYS A 32 -6.53 0.79 17.09
CA LYS A 32 -7.87 1.24 17.43
C LYS A 32 -8.68 1.57 16.16
N ILE A 33 -9.91 1.09 16.13
CA ILE A 33 -10.88 1.37 15.07
C ILE A 33 -11.70 2.61 15.51
N PRO A 34 -11.69 3.71 14.74
CA PRO A 34 -12.54 4.87 15.06
C PRO A 34 -14.02 4.52 14.90
N GLU A 35 -14.88 5.20 15.66
CA GLU A 35 -16.32 4.98 15.63
C GLU A 35 -16.90 5.18 14.22
N GLY A 36 -17.78 4.27 13.78
CA GLY A 36 -18.37 4.28 12.44
C GLY A 36 -17.49 3.67 11.33
N PHE A 37 -16.28 3.19 11.66
CA PHE A 37 -15.39 2.50 10.72
C PHE A 37 -15.23 1.02 11.10
N ASN A 38 -14.67 0.25 10.17
CA ASN A 38 -14.42 -1.19 10.34
C ASN A 38 -12.95 -1.58 10.14
N ASN A 39 -12.05 -0.60 10.03
CA ASN A 39 -10.61 -0.81 9.89
C ASN A 39 -9.82 0.25 10.70
N ASN A 40 -8.51 0.07 10.82
CA ASN A 40 -7.62 0.89 11.63
C ASN A 40 -6.40 1.35 10.82
N ILE A 41 -5.49 2.12 11.45
CA ILE A 41 -4.31 2.69 10.78
C ILE A 41 -3.42 1.60 10.20
N ILE A 42 -3.14 0.52 10.95
CA ILE A 42 -2.31 -0.60 10.47
C ILE A 42 -2.92 -1.24 9.22
N TRP A 43 -4.23 -1.46 9.23
CA TRP A 43 -4.91 -2.00 8.06
C TRP A 43 -4.79 -1.09 6.84
N GLN A 44 -4.98 0.23 7.01
CA GLN A 44 -4.87 1.17 5.90
C GLN A 44 -3.46 1.16 5.28
N VAL A 45 -2.41 1.13 6.11
CA VAL A 45 -1.02 1.10 5.65
C VAL A 45 -0.69 -0.22 4.96
N GLY A 46 -1.02 -1.36 5.59
CA GLY A 46 -0.80 -2.69 5.01
C GLY A 46 -1.57 -2.90 3.72
N HIS A 47 -2.78 -2.33 3.62
CA HIS A 47 -3.60 -2.37 2.41
C HIS A 47 -2.90 -1.68 1.24
N CYS A 48 -2.32 -0.51 1.48
CA CYS A 48 -1.59 0.19 0.43
C CYS A 48 -0.36 -0.57 -0.06
N ILE A 49 0.38 -1.24 0.82
CA ILE A 49 1.50 -2.12 0.42
C ILE A 49 0.97 -3.26 -0.46
N THR A 50 -0.07 -3.95 0.02
CA THR A 50 -0.68 -5.09 -0.69
C THR A 50 -1.25 -4.71 -2.05
N SER A 51 -1.94 -3.57 -2.15
CA SER A 51 -2.50 -3.08 -3.42
C SER A 51 -1.41 -2.73 -4.42
N GLN A 52 -0.32 -2.06 -4.00
CA GLN A 52 0.81 -1.79 -4.89
C GLN A 52 1.48 -3.09 -5.36
N GLN A 53 1.69 -4.06 -4.46
CA GLN A 53 2.29 -5.34 -4.82
C GLN A 53 1.44 -6.12 -5.85
N ARG A 54 0.12 -6.15 -5.65
CA ARG A 54 -0.80 -6.81 -6.57
C ARG A 54 -0.87 -6.09 -7.92
N HIS A 55 -0.93 -4.76 -7.92
CA HIS A 55 -1.06 -4.00 -9.17
C HIS A 55 0.24 -3.95 -9.97
N MET A 56 1.40 -3.86 -9.32
CA MET A 56 2.67 -3.83 -10.03
C MET A 56 3.16 -5.24 -10.40
N TYR A 57 3.25 -6.16 -9.43
CA TYR A 57 3.95 -7.43 -9.63
C TYR A 57 3.02 -8.54 -10.11
N MET A 58 1.94 -8.82 -9.38
CA MET A 58 1.02 -9.91 -9.72
C MET A 58 0.43 -9.72 -11.13
N ARG A 59 0.01 -8.50 -11.48
CA ARG A 59 -0.48 -8.19 -12.84
C ARG A 59 0.60 -8.26 -13.92
N SER A 60 1.87 -8.13 -13.57
CA SER A 60 2.98 -8.36 -14.49
C SER A 60 3.43 -9.83 -14.57
N GLY A 61 2.79 -10.73 -13.83
CA GLY A 61 3.21 -12.13 -13.73
C GLY A 61 4.53 -12.29 -12.94
N LEU A 62 4.87 -11.33 -12.10
CA LEU A 62 6.05 -11.33 -11.24
C LEU A 62 5.67 -11.74 -9.81
N PRO A 63 6.59 -12.38 -9.06
CA PRO A 63 6.37 -12.66 -7.65
C PRO A 63 6.25 -11.35 -6.85
N MET A 64 5.43 -11.36 -5.81
CA MET A 64 5.34 -10.26 -4.86
C MET A 64 6.41 -10.39 -3.77
N TYR A 65 6.78 -9.27 -3.16
CA TYR A 65 7.75 -9.17 -2.06
C TYR A 65 7.09 -9.13 -0.69
N ILE A 66 5.88 -9.68 -0.60
CA ILE A 66 5.10 -9.84 0.63
C ILE A 66 4.65 -11.30 0.72
N SER A 67 4.49 -11.80 1.95
CA SER A 67 3.98 -13.16 2.17
C SER A 67 2.50 -13.27 1.82
N ASP A 68 2.04 -14.49 1.59
CA ASP A 68 0.62 -14.78 1.41
C ASP A 68 -0.19 -14.40 2.67
N GLU A 69 0.36 -14.63 3.86
CA GLU A 69 -0.26 -14.24 5.12
C GLU A 69 -0.43 -12.72 5.25
N PHE A 70 0.58 -11.96 4.83
CA PHE A 70 0.50 -10.50 4.79
C PHE A 70 -0.58 -10.05 3.80
N MET A 71 -0.55 -10.60 2.57
CA MET A 71 -1.55 -10.29 1.56
C MET A 71 -2.97 -10.60 2.06
N GLU A 72 -3.21 -11.76 2.65
CA GLU A 72 -4.53 -12.16 3.16
C GLU A 72 -5.04 -11.24 4.26
N SER A 73 -4.15 -10.71 5.10
CA SER A 73 -4.48 -9.78 6.18
C SER A 73 -4.89 -8.39 5.70
N PHE A 74 -4.44 -7.99 4.51
CA PHE A 74 -4.57 -6.61 4.03
C PHE A 74 -5.19 -6.46 2.63
N LYS A 75 -5.58 -7.55 1.95
CA LYS A 75 -6.25 -7.46 0.65
C LYS A 75 -7.60 -6.77 0.74
N ILE A 76 -8.08 -6.26 -0.39
CA ILE A 76 -9.45 -5.73 -0.50
C ILE A 76 -10.47 -6.75 0.05
N GLY A 77 -11.41 -6.26 0.86
CA GLY A 77 -12.43 -7.09 1.52
C GLY A 77 -12.00 -7.71 2.86
N SER A 78 -10.71 -7.64 3.23
CA SER A 78 -10.26 -7.94 4.59
C SER A 78 -10.54 -6.75 5.53
N PHE A 79 -10.47 -7.02 6.84
CA PHE A 79 -10.59 -6.03 7.90
C PHE A 79 -10.01 -6.59 9.21
N PRO A 80 -9.67 -5.76 10.20
CA PRO A 80 -9.03 -6.22 11.44
C PRO A 80 -9.77 -7.34 12.18
N SER A 81 -11.11 -7.37 12.17
CA SER A 81 -11.86 -8.46 12.81
C SER A 81 -11.79 -9.80 12.06
N CYS A 82 -11.25 -9.83 10.84
CA CYS A 82 -10.92 -11.07 10.11
C CYS A 82 -9.49 -11.57 10.38
N TRP A 83 -8.64 -10.81 11.09
CA TRP A 83 -7.27 -11.22 11.32
C TRP A 83 -7.21 -12.45 12.21
N LYS A 84 -6.54 -13.50 11.73
CA LYS A 84 -6.23 -14.71 12.52
C LYS A 84 -5.17 -14.43 13.56
N ILE A 85 -4.22 -13.56 13.22
CA ILE A 85 -3.10 -13.13 14.05
C ILE A 85 -2.99 -11.62 13.88
N THR A 86 -2.79 -10.90 14.98
CA THR A 86 -2.53 -9.46 14.93
C THR A 86 -1.24 -9.20 14.12
N PRO A 87 -1.28 -8.39 13.06
CA PRO A 87 -0.10 -8.10 12.26
C PRO A 87 1.03 -7.48 13.08
N ASP A 88 2.27 -7.84 12.78
CA ASP A 88 3.45 -7.22 13.38
C ASP A 88 3.66 -5.81 12.78
N VAL A 89 3.60 -4.79 13.63
CA VAL A 89 3.83 -3.40 13.21
C VAL A 89 5.24 -3.22 12.64
N ASN A 90 6.24 -3.94 13.14
CA ASN A 90 7.61 -3.84 12.64
C ASN A 90 7.73 -4.44 11.23
N GLU A 91 7.03 -5.55 10.96
CA GLU A 91 6.93 -6.10 9.61
C GLU A 91 6.26 -5.10 8.66
N VAL A 92 5.14 -4.49 9.06
CA VAL A 92 4.46 -3.45 8.26
C VAL A 92 5.40 -2.29 7.97
N LYS A 93 6.11 -1.76 8.97
CA LYS A 93 7.10 -0.67 8.81
C LYS A 93 8.22 -1.04 7.86
N HIS A 94 8.78 -2.24 8.02
CA HIS A 94 9.84 -2.75 7.16
C HIS A 94 9.37 -2.83 5.71
N LEU A 95 8.25 -3.51 5.46
CA LEU A 95 7.70 -3.70 4.13
C LEU A 95 7.32 -2.39 3.47
N LEU A 96 6.83 -1.40 4.24
CA LEU A 96 6.43 -0.09 3.74
C LEU A 96 7.54 0.62 2.94
N ILE A 97 8.80 0.47 3.37
CA ILE A 97 9.96 1.04 2.68
C ILE A 97 10.61 0.03 1.75
N HIS A 98 10.74 -1.23 2.19
CA HIS A 98 11.38 -2.28 1.40
C HIS A 98 10.73 -2.43 0.02
N THR A 99 9.39 -2.44 -0.05
CA THR A 99 8.69 -2.61 -1.33
C THR A 99 8.87 -1.43 -2.29
N VAL A 100 9.18 -0.23 -1.80
CA VAL A 100 9.51 0.93 -2.65
C VAL A 100 10.93 0.82 -3.19
N ASN A 101 11.89 0.43 -2.33
CA ASN A 101 13.27 0.21 -2.76
C ASN A 101 13.34 -0.86 -3.86
N GLN A 102 12.62 -1.96 -3.67
CA GLN A 102 12.55 -3.04 -4.63
C GLN A 102 11.90 -2.58 -5.94
N LEU A 103 10.80 -1.83 -5.86
CA LEU A 103 10.14 -1.29 -7.04
C LEU A 103 11.04 -0.39 -7.89
N GLU A 104 11.78 0.52 -7.26
CA GLU A 104 12.71 1.39 -8.00
C GLU A 104 13.80 0.59 -8.71
N SER A 105 14.42 -0.37 -8.02
CA SER A 105 15.42 -1.26 -8.61
C SER A 105 14.85 -2.09 -9.77
N ASP A 106 13.62 -2.58 -9.63
CA ASP A 106 13.00 -3.44 -10.62
C ASP A 106 12.55 -2.66 -11.86
N LEU A 107 12.06 -1.42 -11.68
CA LEU A 107 11.78 -0.52 -12.79
C LEU A 107 13.06 -0.19 -13.58
N GLU A 108 14.16 0.13 -12.89
CA GLU A 108 15.46 0.37 -13.54
C GLU A 108 15.99 -0.85 -14.30
N SER A 109 15.74 -2.06 -13.78
CA SER A 109 16.13 -3.30 -14.43
C SER A 109 15.26 -3.70 -15.64
N GLY A 110 14.11 -3.04 -15.82
CA GLY A 110 13.20 -3.27 -16.95
C GLY A 110 12.46 -4.61 -16.91
N ILE A 111 12.26 -5.22 -15.73
CA ILE A 111 11.61 -6.54 -15.61
C ILE A 111 10.09 -6.52 -15.88
N PHE A 112 9.45 -5.35 -15.85
CA PHE A 112 8.01 -5.19 -16.08
C PHE A 112 7.66 -5.22 -17.59
N VAL A 113 7.88 -6.36 -18.23
CA VAL A 113 7.67 -6.54 -19.68
C VAL A 113 6.22 -6.87 -20.03
N ASN A 114 5.58 -7.74 -19.22
CA ASN A 114 4.19 -8.14 -19.41
C ASN A 114 3.29 -7.42 -18.41
N TYR A 115 2.02 -7.25 -18.76
CA TYR A 115 1.02 -6.68 -17.87
C TYR A 115 -0.39 -7.13 -18.25
N GLU A 116 -1.15 -7.64 -17.28
CA GLU A 116 -2.55 -8.00 -17.40
C GLU A 116 -3.42 -6.77 -17.03
N PRO A 117 -4.14 -6.17 -17.99
CA PRO A 117 -4.97 -4.99 -17.72
C PRO A 117 -6.10 -5.27 -16.73
N PHE A 118 -6.48 -4.26 -15.95
CA PHE A 118 -7.63 -4.34 -15.06
C PHE A 118 -8.41 -3.02 -14.99
N ALA A 119 -9.67 -3.09 -14.57
CA ALA A 119 -10.49 -1.90 -14.35
C ALA A 119 -10.49 -1.53 -12.87
N LEU A 120 -10.36 -0.23 -12.59
CA LEU A 120 -10.59 0.32 -11.26
C LEU A 120 -12.10 0.61 -11.08
N PRO A 121 -12.62 0.53 -9.84
CA PRO A 121 -14.03 0.82 -9.55
C PRO A 121 -14.50 2.22 -9.96
N ILE A 122 -13.56 3.17 -10.07
CA ILE A 122 -13.80 4.55 -10.48
C ILE A 122 -13.90 4.75 -12.01
N GLY A 123 -13.98 3.66 -12.78
CA GLY A 123 -14.43 3.70 -14.17
C GLY A 123 -13.33 3.86 -15.24
N PHE A 124 -12.07 3.59 -14.91
CA PHE A 124 -10.99 3.56 -15.90
C PHE A 124 -10.17 2.26 -15.85
N GLN A 125 -9.49 1.95 -16.95
CA GLN A 125 -8.60 0.80 -17.09
C GLN A 125 -7.14 1.19 -16.86
N VAL A 126 -6.43 0.34 -16.12
CA VAL A 126 -4.98 0.32 -16.00
C VAL A 126 -4.44 -0.74 -16.95
N LYS A 127 -3.61 -0.35 -17.91
CA LYS A 127 -3.19 -1.17 -19.05
C LYS A 127 -1.74 -1.61 -19.02
N ASN A 128 -0.91 -0.94 -18.23
CA ASN A 128 0.53 -1.22 -18.11
C ASN A 128 1.04 -0.84 -16.72
N HIS A 129 2.29 -1.20 -16.42
CA HIS A 129 2.91 -0.97 -15.11
C HIS A 129 3.11 0.53 -14.79
N ILE A 130 3.28 1.39 -15.80
CA ILE A 130 3.39 2.84 -15.60
C ILE A 130 2.06 3.40 -15.10
N GLU A 131 0.95 3.06 -15.77
CA GLU A 131 -0.40 3.42 -15.33
C GLU A 131 -0.73 2.81 -13.97
N ALA A 132 -0.21 1.62 -13.67
CA ALA A 132 -0.37 0.97 -12.38
C ALA A 132 0.34 1.72 -11.24
N LEU A 133 1.53 2.25 -11.51
CA LEU A 133 2.26 3.09 -10.55
C LEU A 133 1.49 4.40 -10.27
N GLN A 134 0.95 5.04 -11.30
CA GLN A 134 0.11 6.23 -11.14
C GLN A 134 -1.17 5.94 -10.34
N ALA A 135 -1.82 4.82 -10.65
CA ALA A 135 -2.98 4.35 -9.91
C ALA A 135 -2.64 4.03 -8.44
N ALA A 136 -1.46 3.46 -8.18
CA ALA A 136 -0.97 3.19 -6.83
C ALA A 136 -0.76 4.49 -6.04
N ASN A 137 -0.20 5.54 -6.67
CA ASN A 137 -0.05 6.86 -6.05
C ASN A 137 -1.40 7.52 -5.72
N TYR A 138 -2.38 7.42 -6.62
CA TYR A 138 -3.75 7.88 -6.36
C TYR A 138 -4.36 7.16 -5.15
N HIS A 139 -4.30 5.83 -5.15
CA HIS A 139 -4.82 4.98 -4.07
C HIS A 139 -4.12 5.29 -2.73
N GLU A 140 -2.80 5.48 -2.75
CA GLU A 140 -2.02 5.90 -1.60
C GLU A 140 -2.48 7.22 -0.99
N ALA A 141 -2.84 8.21 -1.83
CA ALA A 141 -3.36 9.49 -1.37
C ALA A 141 -4.72 9.34 -0.67
N GLU A 142 -5.63 8.53 -1.23
CA GLU A 142 -6.94 8.26 -0.61
C GLU A 142 -6.81 7.62 0.78
N HIS A 143 -5.95 6.60 0.88
CA HIS A 143 -5.72 5.90 2.13
C HIS A 143 -4.93 6.73 3.14
N SER A 144 -3.97 7.54 2.70
CA SER A 144 -3.30 8.52 3.56
C SER A 144 -4.28 9.52 4.17
N GLY A 145 -5.24 10.02 3.38
CA GLY A 145 -6.30 10.90 3.88
C GLY A 145 -7.15 10.24 4.97
N ARG A 146 -7.46 8.95 4.83
CA ARG A 146 -8.14 8.16 5.86
C ARG A 146 -7.29 7.99 7.12
N ILE A 147 -6.01 7.65 6.96
CA ILE A 147 -5.07 7.49 8.09
C ILE A 147 -4.98 8.76 8.93
N PHE A 148 -4.78 9.92 8.30
CA PHE A 148 -4.69 11.19 9.04
C PHE A 148 -6.03 11.57 9.70
N THR A 149 -7.15 11.22 9.07
CA THR A 149 -8.47 11.38 9.67
C THR A 149 -8.63 10.50 10.91
N TYR A 150 -8.21 9.24 10.85
CA TYR A 150 -8.26 8.32 11.98
C TYR A 150 -7.40 8.81 13.13
N LEU A 151 -6.17 9.26 12.84
CA LEU A 151 -5.30 9.83 13.84
C LEU A 151 -5.98 11.02 14.55
N ARG A 152 -6.64 11.92 13.81
CA ARG A 152 -7.36 13.06 14.40
C ARG A 152 -8.58 12.65 15.25
N LEU A 153 -9.26 11.56 14.90
CA LEU A 153 -10.43 11.08 15.65
C LEU A 153 -10.06 10.29 16.92
N LEU A 154 -8.84 9.76 16.98
CA LEU A 154 -8.38 8.88 18.05
C LEU A 154 -7.49 9.57 19.09
N LEU A 155 -7.00 10.78 18.76
CA LEU A 155 -6.34 11.71 19.69
C LEU A 155 -7.36 12.61 20.38
#